data_AF-A0A067DXX5-F1
#
_entry.id   AF-A0A067DXX5-F1
#
_cell.length_a   1.000
_cell.length_b   1.000
_cell.length_c   1.000
_cell.angle_alpha   90.00
_cell.angle_beta   90.00
_cell.angle_gamma   90.00
#
_symmetry.space_group_name_H-M   'P 1'
#
loop_
_entity.id
_entity.type
_entity.pdbx_description
1 polymer ?
#
loop_
_entity_poly.entity_id
_entity_poly.type
_entity_poly.pdbx_seq_one_letter_code
_entity_poly.pdbx_strand_id
1 'polypeptide(L)'
;MSALQDFKKRKINKNWTHLQILSEIALLSDADADADGVTSKEERNSIEKKLALKKGKKRVDFGPNPPPVLPTNFLNKIRHMHGKYIVRVIQKPLYKSDISKPECRFSIPVKQVQQEFLTKQEKILLDTCDSHKKKASRIEATLIDPSLTEKKISLRKWETKKKHHIYGSGSSYSTSSYVLMNKWCNIVEENQLKKGDVVQVWAFRAAAAASASTSSSRLCFALVVVKRSPSDDQQEEEEDKESDHSDDKVLSRGIRFPLF
;
A
#
# COMPACT_ATOMS: atom_id res chain seq x y z
N MET A 1 17.40 -26.43 27.08
CA MET A 1 17.03 -26.13 25.68
C MET A 1 17.15 -24.63 25.50
N SER A 2 17.80 -24.13 24.44
CA SER A 2 17.98 -22.67 24.24
C SER A 2 16.62 -21.95 24.19
N ALA A 3 16.54 -20.77 24.80
CA ALA A 3 15.31 -19.97 24.87
C ALA A 3 14.74 -19.66 23.47
N LEU A 4 15.61 -19.57 22.48
CA LEU A 4 15.26 -19.40 21.07
C LEU A 4 14.55 -20.64 20.47
N GLN A 5 14.96 -21.85 20.87
CA GLN A 5 14.34 -23.10 20.42
C GLN A 5 12.94 -23.27 21.02
N ASP A 6 12.74 -22.84 22.27
CA ASP A 6 11.43 -22.84 22.92
C ASP A 6 10.50 -21.76 22.34
N PHE A 7 11.03 -20.58 21.99
CA PHE A 7 10.25 -19.55 21.28
C PHE A 7 9.75 -20.05 19.93
N LYS A 8 10.59 -20.74 19.14
CA LYS A 8 10.22 -21.32 17.84
C LYS A 8 9.12 -22.39 17.94
N LYS A 9 8.99 -23.06 19.09
CA LYS A 9 7.96 -24.08 19.36
C LYS A 9 6.67 -23.50 19.94
N ARG A 10 6.70 -22.27 20.49
CA ARG A 10 5.50 -21.61 21.02
C ARG A 10 4.54 -21.23 19.88
N LYS A 11 3.24 -21.38 20.13
CA LYS A 11 2.21 -20.76 19.28
C LYS A 11 2.34 -19.25 19.41
N ILE A 12 3.01 -18.62 18.45
CA ILE A 12 3.13 -17.16 18.37
C ILE A 12 1.72 -16.56 18.38
N ASN A 13 1.52 -15.56 19.22
CA ASN A 13 0.25 -14.86 19.32
C ASN A 13 -0.11 -14.22 17.96
N LYS A 14 -1.29 -14.56 17.43
CA LYS A 14 -1.77 -14.10 16.12
C LYS A 14 -1.93 -12.57 16.01
N ASN A 15 -1.95 -11.88 17.14
CA ASN A 15 -2.13 -10.43 17.21
C ASN A 15 -0.81 -9.66 17.21
N TRP A 16 0.34 -10.32 17.27
CA TRP A 16 1.64 -9.64 17.27
C TRP A 16 1.98 -9.07 15.89
N THR A 17 2.45 -7.82 15.88
CA THR A 17 3.02 -7.20 14.69
C THR A 17 4.41 -7.76 14.41
N HIS A 18 4.83 -7.70 13.15
CA HIS A 18 6.16 -8.16 12.73
C HIS A 18 7.31 -7.53 13.53
N LEU A 19 7.16 -6.27 13.98
CA LEU A 19 8.17 -5.58 14.77
C LEU A 19 8.25 -6.07 16.22
N GLN A 20 7.09 -6.36 16.84
CA GLN A 20 7.04 -6.92 18.19
C GLN A 20 7.71 -8.30 18.24
N ILE A 21 7.50 -9.11 17.21
CA ILE A 21 8.12 -10.44 17.13
C ILE A 21 9.65 -10.33 16.96
N LEU A 22 10.13 -9.40 16.11
CA LEU A 22 11.56 -9.20 15.90
C LEU A 22 12.28 -8.65 17.14
N SER A 23 11.63 -7.75 17.89
CA SER A 23 12.15 -7.24 19.15
C SER A 23 12.33 -8.36 20.18
N GLU A 24 11.35 -9.25 20.29
CA GLU A 24 11.41 -10.37 21.23
C GLU A 24 12.53 -11.36 20.89
N ILE A 25 12.71 -11.65 19.59
CA ILE A 25 13.79 -12.55 19.13
C ILE A 25 15.18 -11.95 19.42
N ALA A 26 15.34 -10.63 19.25
CA ALA A 26 16.59 -9.95 19.55
C ALA A 26 16.91 -10.05 21.05
N LEU A 27 15.93 -9.76 21.91
CA LEU A 27 16.08 -9.86 23.36
C LEU A 27 16.40 -11.28 23.84
N LEU A 28 15.80 -12.30 23.21
CA LEU A 28 16.09 -13.70 23.53
C LEU A 28 17.45 -14.18 23.02
N SER A 29 18.07 -13.48 22.07
CA SER A 29 19.41 -13.81 21.55
C SER A 29 20.54 -13.25 22.42
N ASP A 30 20.28 -12.21 23.20
CA ASP A 30 21.26 -11.61 24.11
C ASP A 30 21.39 -12.37 25.44
N ALA A 31 20.41 -13.24 25.76
CA ALA A 31 20.39 -14.02 27.00
C ALA A 31 21.18 -15.35 26.94
N ASP A 32 21.56 -15.82 25.75
CA ASP A 32 22.23 -17.12 25.53
C ASP A 32 23.68 -16.95 25.01
N ALA A 33 24.40 -15.90 25.43
CA ALA A 33 25.74 -15.59 24.94
C ALA A 33 26.87 -16.53 25.41
N ASP A 34 26.56 -17.61 26.15
CA ASP A 34 27.54 -18.61 26.59
C ASP A 34 27.00 -20.04 26.38
N ALA A 35 26.90 -20.51 25.12
CA ALA A 35 27.04 -21.93 24.74
C ALA A 35 26.84 -22.09 23.21
N ASP A 36 27.90 -22.57 22.56
CA ASP A 36 28.01 -23.23 21.26
C ASP A 36 26.85 -23.12 20.24
N GLY A 37 27.20 -22.55 19.08
CA GLY A 37 26.26 -21.94 18.15
C GLY A 37 25.45 -22.88 17.27
N VAL A 38 24.32 -22.37 16.77
CA VAL A 38 23.85 -22.54 15.38
C VAL A 38 23.00 -21.33 14.98
N THR A 39 23.65 -20.23 14.60
CA THR A 39 23.24 -19.36 13.47
C THR A 39 24.54 -18.77 12.95
N SER A 40 24.87 -19.01 11.67
CA SER A 40 26.18 -18.63 11.17
C SER A 40 26.34 -17.12 11.24
N LYS A 41 27.58 -16.64 11.41
CA LYS A 41 27.90 -15.21 11.40
C LYS A 41 27.36 -14.52 10.14
N GLU A 42 27.21 -15.25 9.02
CA GLU A 42 26.54 -14.78 7.81
C GLU A 42 25.03 -14.52 7.96
N GLU A 43 24.27 -15.33 8.71
CA GLU A 43 22.83 -15.12 8.90
C GLU A 43 22.54 -13.87 9.72
N ARG A 44 23.32 -13.64 10.79
CA ARG A 44 23.26 -12.40 11.59
C ARG A 44 23.59 -11.17 10.74
N ASN A 45 24.71 -11.23 10.00
CA ASN A 45 25.10 -10.17 9.08
C ASN A 45 24.05 -9.93 7.97
N SER A 46 23.37 -10.97 7.49
CA SER A 46 22.33 -10.85 6.46
C SER A 46 21.05 -10.18 7.02
N ILE A 47 20.68 -10.49 8.27
CA ILE A 47 19.55 -9.86 8.96
C ILE A 47 19.87 -8.40 9.30
N GLU A 48 21.05 -8.13 9.86
CA GLU A 48 21.52 -6.77 10.16
C GLU A 48 21.64 -5.93 8.90
N LYS A 49 22.21 -6.49 7.81
CA LYS A 49 22.27 -5.82 6.51
C LYS A 49 20.88 -5.55 5.95
N LYS A 50 19.91 -6.47 6.09
CA LYS A 50 18.51 -6.23 5.72
C LYS A 50 17.80 -5.19 6.59
N LEU A 51 18.16 -5.06 7.86
CA LEU A 51 17.66 -4.03 8.78
C LEU A 51 18.29 -2.66 8.48
N ALA A 52 19.59 -2.64 8.16
CA ALA A 52 20.32 -1.44 7.74
C ALA A 52 19.86 -0.93 6.38
N LEU A 53 19.63 -1.81 5.38
CA LEU A 53 19.02 -1.44 4.09
C LEU A 53 17.60 -0.87 4.24
N LYS A 54 16.89 -1.20 5.33
CA LYS A 54 15.57 -0.62 5.64
C LYS A 54 15.67 0.73 6.35
N LYS A 55 16.75 1.03 7.05
CA LYS A 55 17.00 2.34 7.69
C LYS A 55 17.24 3.44 6.65
N GLY A 56 17.78 3.12 5.48
CA GLY A 56 17.96 4.08 4.37
C GLY A 56 16.78 4.19 3.39
N LYS A 57 15.62 3.58 3.68
CA LYS A 57 14.49 3.60 2.75
C LYS A 57 13.75 4.93 2.87
N LYS A 58 13.86 5.81 1.86
CA LYS A 58 13.09 7.07 1.76
C LYS A 58 11.64 6.78 2.17
N ARG A 59 11.11 7.54 3.15
CA ARG A 59 9.75 7.36 3.66
C ARG A 59 8.79 7.43 2.47
N VAL A 60 7.85 6.49 2.40
CA VAL A 60 6.86 6.48 1.31
C VAL A 60 6.01 7.74 1.44
N ASP A 61 6.03 8.60 0.43
CA ASP A 61 5.20 9.80 0.37
C ASP A 61 3.74 9.41 0.09
N PHE A 62 2.85 9.70 1.05
CA PHE A 62 1.41 9.49 0.91
C PHE A 62 0.67 10.74 0.43
N GLY A 63 1.40 11.80 0.08
CA GLY A 63 0.88 13.09 -0.35
C GLY A 63 0.46 13.98 0.82
N PRO A 64 -0.30 15.05 0.52
CA PRO A 64 -0.67 16.04 1.52
C PRO A 64 -1.47 15.44 2.68
N ASN A 65 -1.19 15.97 3.89
CA ASN A 65 -1.91 15.69 5.12
C ASN A 65 -2.34 17.04 5.76
N PRO A 66 -3.64 17.35 5.89
CA PRO A 66 -4.77 16.46 5.60
C PRO A 66 -4.94 16.16 4.09
N PRO A 67 -5.47 14.97 3.74
CA PRO A 67 -5.83 14.62 2.37
C PRO A 67 -6.76 15.67 1.73
N PRO A 68 -6.47 16.16 0.51
CA PRO A 68 -7.32 17.13 -0.16
C PRO A 68 -8.75 16.62 -0.39
N VAL A 69 -9.70 17.55 -0.47
CA VAL A 69 -11.10 17.27 -0.81
C VAL A 69 -11.25 16.97 -2.31
N LEU A 70 -12.37 16.38 -2.69
CA LEU A 70 -12.67 16.06 -4.09
C LEU A 70 -12.77 17.37 -4.92
N PRO A 71 -12.00 17.54 -6.00
CA PRO A 71 -12.04 18.77 -6.80
C PRO A 71 -13.39 19.05 -7.46
N THR A 72 -13.70 20.33 -7.68
CA THR A 72 -15.01 20.80 -8.15
C THR A 72 -15.41 20.25 -9.52
N ASN A 73 -14.46 20.08 -10.44
CA ASN A 73 -14.70 19.48 -11.76
C ASN A 73 -15.20 18.03 -11.64
N PHE A 74 -14.62 17.22 -10.75
CA PHE A 74 -15.11 15.88 -10.44
C PHE A 74 -16.48 15.91 -9.77
N LEU A 75 -16.70 16.79 -8.78
CA LEU A 75 -18.00 16.95 -8.13
C LEU A 75 -19.10 17.29 -9.15
N ASN A 76 -18.82 18.21 -10.07
CA ASN A 76 -19.73 18.56 -11.14
C ASN A 76 -20.01 17.36 -12.02
N LYS A 77 -18.99 16.62 -12.47
CA LYS A 77 -19.17 15.41 -13.29
C LYS A 77 -20.01 14.35 -12.57
N ILE A 78 -19.76 14.11 -11.29
CA ILE A 78 -20.54 13.17 -10.46
C ILE A 78 -22.01 13.64 -10.34
N ARG A 79 -22.26 14.95 -10.16
CA ARG A 79 -23.62 15.51 -10.12
C ARG A 79 -24.36 15.29 -11.44
N HIS A 80 -23.71 15.48 -12.58
CA HIS A 80 -24.30 15.17 -13.90
C HIS A 80 -24.65 13.68 -14.06
N MET A 81 -23.92 12.79 -13.38
CA MET A 81 -24.26 11.36 -13.31
C MET A 81 -25.34 11.04 -12.27
N HIS A 82 -25.98 12.05 -11.66
CA HIS A 82 -26.87 11.93 -10.51
C HIS A 82 -26.24 11.14 -9.34
N GLY A 83 -24.93 11.30 -9.17
CA GLY A 83 -24.14 10.62 -8.17
C GLY A 83 -24.39 11.13 -6.75
N LYS A 84 -24.51 10.20 -5.81
CA LYS A 84 -24.72 10.43 -4.36
C LYS A 84 -23.76 9.56 -3.55
N TYR A 85 -23.73 9.76 -2.23
CA TYR A 85 -22.91 8.97 -1.30
C TYR A 85 -21.43 8.91 -1.69
N ILE A 86 -20.84 10.10 -1.84
CA ILE A 86 -19.45 10.25 -2.28
C ILE A 86 -18.53 10.03 -1.08
N VAL A 87 -17.66 9.03 -1.15
CA VAL A 87 -16.71 8.67 -0.08
C VAL A 87 -15.31 8.47 -0.64
N ARG A 88 -14.28 8.86 0.10
CA ARG A 88 -12.89 8.57 -0.28
C ARG A 88 -12.53 7.16 0.17
N VAL A 89 -12.13 6.32 -0.78
CA VAL A 89 -11.78 4.93 -0.53
C VAL A 89 -10.33 4.83 -0.05
N ILE A 90 -9.39 5.49 -0.74
CA ILE A 90 -7.96 5.44 -0.42
C ILE A 90 -7.24 6.66 -1.01
N GLN A 91 -6.17 7.10 -0.33
CA GLN A 91 -5.11 7.95 -0.89
C GLN A 91 -3.79 7.18 -0.79
N LYS A 92 -3.08 6.99 -1.90
CA LYS A 92 -1.78 6.32 -1.89
C LYS A 92 -0.91 6.70 -3.09
N PRO A 93 0.42 6.56 -3.00
CA PRO A 93 1.26 6.58 -4.18
C PRO A 93 0.97 5.35 -5.06
N LEU A 94 1.16 5.51 -6.36
CA LEU A 94 1.18 4.41 -7.31
C LEU A 94 2.47 3.60 -7.15
N TYR A 95 2.32 2.31 -6.92
CA TYR A 95 3.42 1.36 -6.85
C TYR A 95 3.71 0.77 -8.24
N LYS A 96 4.87 0.14 -8.39
CA LYS A 96 5.25 -0.56 -9.64
C LYS A 96 4.19 -1.57 -10.08
N SER A 97 3.59 -2.31 -9.15
CA SER A 97 2.50 -3.26 -9.41
C SER A 97 1.23 -2.60 -9.93
N ASP A 98 1.01 -1.32 -9.61
CA ASP A 98 -0.16 -0.60 -10.07
C ASP A 98 -0.03 -0.21 -11.55
N ILE A 99 1.18 0.11 -12.02
CA ILE A 99 1.40 0.65 -13.37
C ILE A 99 2.01 -0.34 -14.37
N SER A 100 2.60 -1.44 -13.90
CA SER A 100 3.31 -2.37 -14.80
C SER A 100 2.34 -3.08 -15.73
N LYS A 101 2.62 -3.10 -17.04
CA LYS A 101 1.80 -3.78 -18.05
C LYS A 101 1.38 -5.23 -17.71
N PRO A 102 2.24 -6.10 -17.13
CA PRO A 102 1.82 -7.47 -16.82
C PRO A 102 0.77 -7.58 -15.70
N GLU A 103 0.77 -6.65 -14.74
CA GLU A 103 -0.19 -6.67 -13.63
C GLU A 103 -1.35 -5.71 -13.85
N CYS A 104 -1.07 -4.55 -14.43
CA CYS A 104 -1.93 -3.44 -14.82
C CYS A 104 -3.25 -3.35 -14.06
N ARG A 105 -3.12 -3.23 -12.74
CA ARG A 105 -4.24 -3.28 -11.79
C ARG A 105 -4.02 -2.29 -10.66
N PHE A 106 -5.05 -1.54 -10.28
CA PHE A 106 -4.94 -0.71 -9.09
C PHE A 106 -5.35 -1.50 -7.85
N SER A 107 -4.42 -1.71 -6.93
CA SER A 107 -4.69 -2.44 -5.67
C SER A 107 -5.18 -1.49 -4.58
N ILE A 108 -6.25 -1.87 -3.89
CA ILE A 108 -6.80 -1.19 -2.72
C ILE A 108 -6.74 -2.20 -1.57
N PRO A 109 -5.67 -2.20 -0.77
CA PRO A 109 -5.58 -3.10 0.37
C PRO A 109 -6.76 -2.88 1.31
N VAL A 110 -7.46 -3.95 1.72
CA VAL A 110 -8.67 -3.84 2.56
C VAL A 110 -8.38 -3.08 3.85
N LYS A 111 -7.18 -3.27 4.42
CA LYS A 111 -6.73 -2.57 5.64
C LYS A 111 -6.44 -1.07 5.46
N GLN A 112 -6.38 -0.58 4.22
CA GLN A 112 -6.14 0.83 3.89
C GLN A 112 -7.39 1.53 3.36
N VAL A 113 -8.54 0.84 3.33
CA VAL A 113 -9.82 1.46 2.99
C VAL A 113 -10.20 2.44 4.10
N GLN A 114 -10.37 3.70 3.72
CA GLN A 114 -10.66 4.79 4.66
C GLN A 114 -12.13 4.85 5.05
N GLN A 115 -13.03 4.58 4.10
CA GLN A 115 -14.48 4.58 4.32
C GLN A 115 -15.11 3.40 3.58
N GLU A 116 -16.14 2.82 4.20
CA GLU A 116 -16.88 1.73 3.60
C GLU A 116 -17.59 2.22 2.33
N PHE A 117 -17.36 1.53 1.22
CA PHE A 117 -17.91 1.90 -0.09
C PHE A 117 -18.77 0.81 -0.72
N LEU A 118 -18.73 -0.42 -0.18
CA LEU A 118 -19.51 -1.56 -0.69
C LEU A 118 -20.72 -1.83 0.19
N THR A 119 -21.83 -2.17 -0.46
CA THR A 119 -22.99 -2.75 0.20
C THR A 119 -22.68 -4.16 0.69
N LYS A 120 -23.50 -4.67 1.62
CA LYS A 120 -23.36 -6.05 2.11
C LYS A 120 -23.45 -7.07 0.97
N GLN A 121 -24.39 -6.87 0.04
CA GLN A 121 -24.61 -7.71 -1.12
C GLN A 121 -23.39 -7.71 -2.06
N GLU A 122 -22.79 -6.54 -2.31
CA GLU A 122 -21.58 -6.44 -3.14
C GLU A 122 -20.37 -7.11 -2.51
N LYS A 123 -20.23 -7.03 -1.17
CA LYS A 123 -19.16 -7.76 -0.47
C LYS A 123 -19.33 -9.26 -0.62
N ILE A 124 -20.54 -9.77 -0.37
CA ILE A 124 -20.86 -11.20 -0.53
C ILE A 124 -20.59 -11.64 -1.97
N LEU A 125 -21.01 -10.84 -2.95
CA LEU A 125 -20.73 -11.11 -4.35
C LEU A 125 -19.22 -11.23 -4.62
N LEU A 126 -18.42 -10.27 -4.13
CA LEU A 126 -16.96 -10.28 -4.31
C LEU A 126 -16.24 -11.39 -3.53
N ASP A 127 -16.83 -11.88 -2.44
CA ASP A 127 -16.32 -12.99 -1.63
C ASP A 127 -16.66 -14.36 -2.24
N THR A 128 -17.66 -14.42 -3.12
CA THR A 128 -18.09 -15.65 -3.76
C THR A 128 -17.26 -15.90 -5.02
N CYS A 129 -16.64 -17.08 -5.14
CA CYS A 129 -16.14 -17.58 -6.42
C CYS A 129 -17.28 -18.32 -7.12
N ASP A 130 -17.61 -17.98 -8.37
CA ASP A 130 -18.58 -18.76 -9.15
C ASP A 130 -17.99 -20.17 -9.37
N SER A 131 -18.52 -21.14 -8.62
CA SER A 131 -18.09 -22.54 -8.62
C SER A 131 -18.28 -23.20 -9.98
N HIS A 132 -19.19 -22.69 -10.81
CA HIS A 132 -19.46 -23.21 -12.15
C HIS A 132 -18.59 -22.54 -13.22
N LYS A 133 -18.17 -21.28 -13.04
CA LYS A 133 -17.44 -20.51 -14.07
C LYS A 133 -15.92 -20.41 -13.88
N LYS A 134 -15.34 -21.00 -12.82
CA LYS A 134 -13.90 -20.90 -12.46
C LYS A 134 -13.35 -19.46 -12.47
N LYS A 135 -14.23 -18.44 -12.40
CA LYS A 135 -13.87 -17.03 -12.47
C LYS A 135 -14.30 -16.37 -11.17
N ALA A 136 -13.37 -15.69 -10.53
CA ALA A 136 -13.66 -14.83 -9.39
C ALA A 136 -14.74 -13.82 -9.78
N SER A 137 -15.75 -13.65 -8.92
CA SER A 137 -16.81 -12.68 -9.11
C SER A 137 -16.25 -11.27 -9.27
N ARG A 138 -16.97 -10.44 -10.02
CA ARG A 138 -16.59 -9.06 -10.29
C ARG A 138 -17.81 -8.15 -10.28
N ILE A 139 -17.59 -6.90 -9.92
CA ILE A 139 -18.58 -5.82 -10.05
C ILE A 139 -18.10 -4.92 -11.18
N GLU A 140 -18.95 -4.69 -12.17
CA GLU A 140 -18.72 -3.66 -13.18
C GLU A 140 -19.04 -2.29 -12.59
N ALA A 141 -18.17 -1.31 -12.82
CA ALA A 141 -18.34 0.05 -12.38
C ALA A 141 -17.90 1.03 -13.48
N THR A 142 -18.39 2.26 -13.40
CA THR A 142 -17.85 3.38 -14.19
C THR A 142 -16.81 4.10 -13.33
N LEU A 143 -15.65 4.41 -13.90
CA LEU A 143 -14.62 5.25 -13.31
C LEU A 143 -14.48 6.54 -14.11
N ILE A 144 -14.59 7.68 -13.43
CA ILE A 144 -14.18 8.99 -13.97
C ILE A 144 -12.66 9.09 -13.78
N ASP A 145 -11.93 9.17 -14.89
CA ASP A 145 -10.47 9.24 -14.87
C ASP A 145 -9.94 10.68 -14.62
N PRO A 146 -8.62 10.88 -14.47
CA PRO A 146 -8.02 12.21 -14.27
C PRO A 146 -8.38 13.24 -15.35
N SER A 147 -8.67 12.78 -16.57
CA SER A 147 -9.11 13.60 -17.70
C SER A 147 -10.64 13.77 -17.76
N LEU A 148 -11.34 13.46 -16.66
CA LEU A 148 -12.81 13.53 -16.52
C LEU A 148 -13.60 12.65 -17.50
N THR A 149 -12.93 11.65 -18.09
CA THR A 149 -13.54 10.71 -19.02
C THR A 149 -14.07 9.50 -18.29
N GLU A 150 -15.23 9.01 -18.71
CA GLU A 150 -15.86 7.82 -18.13
C GLU A 150 -15.30 6.54 -18.76
N LYS A 151 -14.76 5.64 -17.94
CA LYS A 151 -14.20 4.36 -18.35
C LYS A 151 -14.90 3.22 -17.62
N LYS A 152 -15.27 2.15 -18.33
CA LYS A 152 -15.80 0.93 -17.71
C LYS A 152 -14.66 0.15 -17.07
N ILE A 153 -14.75 -0.10 -15.77
CA ILE A 153 -13.75 -0.82 -14.97
C ILE A 153 -14.41 -1.98 -14.24
N SER A 154 -13.63 -3.00 -13.87
CA SER A 154 -14.12 -4.06 -12.99
C SER A 154 -13.42 -4.03 -11.64
N LEU A 155 -14.20 -4.18 -10.59
CA LEU A 155 -13.74 -4.37 -9.22
C LEU A 155 -13.77 -5.86 -8.89
N ARG A 156 -12.66 -6.37 -8.36
CA ARG A 156 -12.56 -7.73 -7.80
C ARG A 156 -11.99 -7.70 -6.39
N LYS A 157 -12.25 -8.73 -5.59
CA LYS A 157 -11.53 -8.97 -4.34
C LYS A 157 -10.53 -10.11 -4.56
N TRP A 158 -9.28 -9.87 -4.17
CA TRP A 158 -8.19 -10.83 -4.28
C TRP A 158 -7.69 -11.16 -2.88
N GLU A 159 -7.51 -12.44 -2.60
CA GLU A 159 -6.87 -12.91 -1.37
C GLU A 159 -5.50 -13.49 -1.71
N THR A 160 -4.45 -12.93 -1.11
CA THR A 160 -3.08 -13.43 -1.26
C THR A 160 -2.68 -14.14 0.02
N LYS A 161 -2.41 -15.43 -0.06
CA LYS A 161 -1.82 -16.21 1.04
C LYS A 161 -0.32 -16.04 1.01
N LYS A 162 0.27 -15.49 2.07
CA LYS A 162 1.72 -15.35 2.22
C LYS A 162 2.21 -16.39 3.20
N LYS A 163 3.17 -17.21 2.76
CA LYS A 163 3.90 -18.12 3.63
C LYS A 163 4.87 -17.32 4.49
N HIS A 164 4.90 -17.59 5.79
CA HIS A 164 5.90 -17.03 6.66
C HIS A 164 7.22 -17.78 6.45
N HIS A 165 8.22 -17.17 5.80
CA HIS A 165 9.49 -17.84 5.50
C HIS A 165 10.49 -17.80 6.67
N ILE A 166 10.22 -16.99 7.71
CA ILE A 166 11.13 -16.80 8.84
C ILE A 166 10.89 -17.84 9.96
N TYR A 167 9.70 -18.45 10.01
CA TYR A 167 9.42 -19.53 10.97
C TYR A 167 9.18 -20.79 10.16
N GLY A 168 9.95 -21.84 10.38
CA GLY A 168 9.70 -23.18 9.82
C GLY A 168 8.36 -23.82 10.24
N SER A 169 7.50 -23.06 10.91
CA SER A 169 6.12 -23.39 11.23
C SER A 169 5.21 -22.78 10.17
N GLY A 170 4.35 -23.62 9.57
CA GLY A 170 3.43 -23.33 8.46
C GLY A 170 2.36 -22.27 8.70
N SER A 171 2.65 -21.21 9.47
CA SER A 171 1.81 -20.03 9.57
C SER A 171 1.77 -19.33 8.20
N SER A 172 0.57 -19.27 7.65
CA SER A 172 0.23 -18.49 6.48
C SER A 172 -0.70 -17.38 6.94
N TYR A 173 -0.40 -16.13 6.57
CA TYR A 173 -1.36 -15.05 6.75
C TYR A 173 -1.91 -14.66 5.38
N SER A 174 -3.22 -14.45 5.32
CA SER A 174 -3.86 -13.94 4.11
C SER A 174 -4.00 -12.43 4.18
N THR A 175 -3.72 -11.76 3.06
CA THR A 175 -4.01 -10.34 2.87
C THR A 175 -5.02 -10.20 1.74
N SER A 176 -6.10 -9.47 2.01
CA SER A 176 -7.11 -9.17 1.01
C SER A 176 -6.93 -7.77 0.44
N SER A 177 -7.13 -7.64 -0.86
CA SER A 177 -7.18 -6.36 -1.57
C SER A 177 -8.38 -6.34 -2.50
N TYR A 178 -9.03 -5.18 -2.63
CA TYR A 178 -9.84 -4.91 -3.80
C TYR A 178 -8.93 -4.48 -4.95
N VAL A 179 -9.31 -4.82 -6.18
CA VAL A 179 -8.47 -4.59 -7.35
C VAL A 179 -9.33 -4.03 -8.48
N LEU A 180 -8.96 -2.86 -9.00
CA LEU A 180 -9.55 -2.29 -10.21
C LEU A 180 -8.77 -2.78 -11.44
N MET A 181 -9.48 -3.34 -12.42
CA MET A 181 -8.89 -3.99 -13.61
C MET A 181 -9.68 -3.70 -14.89
N ASN A 182 -9.29 -4.36 -15.99
CA ASN A 182 -9.78 -4.21 -17.38
C ASN A 182 -9.24 -2.96 -18.08
N LYS A 183 -9.73 -1.77 -17.74
CA LYS A 183 -9.33 -0.50 -18.40
C LYS A 183 -8.29 0.30 -17.62
N TRP A 184 -7.81 -0.23 -16.49
CA TRP A 184 -6.82 0.45 -15.68
C TRP A 184 -5.53 0.77 -16.46
N CYS A 185 -5.04 -0.14 -17.30
CA CYS A 185 -3.85 0.10 -18.11
C CYS A 185 -4.00 1.30 -19.05
N ASN A 186 -5.12 1.36 -19.76
CA ASN A 186 -5.45 2.48 -20.63
C ASN A 186 -5.53 3.78 -19.83
N ILE A 187 -6.12 3.76 -18.63
CA ILE A 187 -6.17 4.94 -17.74
C ILE A 187 -4.76 5.40 -17.38
N VAL A 188 -3.85 4.47 -17.03
CA VAL A 188 -2.44 4.77 -16.72
C VAL A 188 -1.75 5.42 -17.92
N GLU A 189 -1.87 4.83 -19.11
CA GLU A 189 -1.22 5.33 -20.32
C GLU A 189 -1.77 6.69 -20.77
N GLU A 190 -3.10 6.82 -20.89
CA GLU A 190 -3.77 8.04 -21.36
C GLU A 190 -3.55 9.24 -20.42
N ASN A 191 -3.50 8.99 -19.10
CA ASN A 191 -3.33 10.04 -18.09
C ASN A 191 -1.87 10.20 -17.63
N GLN A 192 -0.93 9.53 -18.30
CA GLN A 192 0.51 9.55 -18.03
C GLN A 192 0.82 9.33 -16.55
N LEU A 193 0.18 8.35 -15.93
CA LEU A 193 0.37 8.05 -14.51
C LEU A 193 1.71 7.34 -14.30
N LYS A 194 2.48 7.82 -13.33
CA LYS A 194 3.83 7.31 -13.03
C LYS A 194 3.93 6.73 -11.63
N LYS A 195 4.97 5.92 -11.40
CA LYS A 195 5.29 5.40 -10.07
C LYS A 195 5.58 6.58 -9.15
N GLY A 196 4.96 6.59 -7.97
CA GLY A 196 5.12 7.68 -7.01
C GLY A 196 4.09 8.80 -7.16
N ASP A 197 3.35 8.89 -8.27
CA ASP A 197 2.17 9.76 -8.33
C ASP A 197 1.21 9.38 -7.20
N VAL A 198 0.82 10.37 -6.40
CA VAL A 198 -0.14 10.19 -5.33
C VAL A 198 -1.53 10.40 -5.89
N VAL A 199 -2.37 9.37 -5.76
CA VAL A 199 -3.75 9.39 -6.24
C VAL A 199 -4.73 9.15 -5.10
N GLN A 200 -5.93 9.69 -5.28
CA GLN A 200 -7.11 9.33 -4.51
C GLN A 200 -8.09 8.54 -5.38
N VAL A 201 -8.69 7.52 -4.79
CA VAL A 201 -9.88 6.87 -5.34
C VAL A 201 -11.07 7.22 -4.48
N TRP A 202 -12.10 7.75 -5.12
CA TRP A 202 -13.40 8.04 -4.54
C TRP A 202 -14.43 7.06 -5.08
N ALA A 203 -15.38 6.67 -4.25
CA ALA A 203 -16.54 5.87 -4.64
C ALA A 203 -17.81 6.69 -4.49
N PHE A 204 -18.79 6.44 -5.36
CA PHE A 204 -20.10 7.06 -5.30
C PHE A 204 -21.16 6.15 -5.94
N ARG A 205 -22.43 6.52 -5.75
CA ARG A 205 -23.60 5.78 -6.22
C ARG A 205 -24.36 6.59 -7.24
N ALA A 206 -24.49 6.07 -8.45
CA ALA A 206 -25.32 6.69 -9.50
C ALA A 206 -26.59 5.86 -9.74
N ALA A 207 -27.68 6.48 -10.17
CA ALA A 207 -28.92 5.75 -10.50
C ALA A 207 -28.68 4.79 -11.67
N ALA A 208 -29.21 3.57 -11.66
CA ALA A 208 -29.23 2.76 -12.87
C ALA A 208 -30.02 3.51 -13.97
N ALA A 209 -29.51 3.56 -15.20
CA ALA A 209 -30.19 4.28 -16.28
C ALA A 209 -31.51 3.56 -16.60
N ALA A 210 -32.64 4.17 -16.21
CA ALA A 210 -34.04 4.05 -16.67
C ALA A 210 -34.66 2.68 -17.08
N SER A 211 -33.97 1.54 -17.02
CA SER A 211 -34.50 0.25 -17.48
C SER A 211 -34.24 -0.89 -16.49
N ALA A 212 -34.85 -0.79 -15.31
CA ALA A 212 -35.42 -1.91 -14.56
C ALA A 212 -35.97 -1.39 -13.24
N SER A 213 -37.13 -1.90 -12.85
CA SER A 213 -37.86 -1.65 -11.61
C SER A 213 -37.13 -2.16 -10.35
N THR A 214 -35.88 -1.75 -10.16
CA THR A 214 -35.07 -2.15 -9.00
C THR A 214 -34.35 -0.92 -8.47
N SER A 215 -34.56 -0.60 -7.19
CA SER A 215 -33.96 0.50 -6.44
C SER A 215 -32.43 0.40 -6.26
N SER A 216 -31.74 -0.30 -7.14
CA SER A 216 -30.31 -0.57 -7.06
C SER A 216 -29.50 0.56 -7.71
N SER A 217 -28.87 1.39 -6.87
CA SER A 217 -27.85 2.32 -7.34
C SER A 217 -26.60 1.58 -7.80
N ARG A 218 -25.98 2.01 -8.91
CA ARG A 218 -24.74 1.43 -9.43
C ARG A 218 -23.52 2.01 -8.72
N LEU A 219 -22.52 1.17 -8.42
CA LEU A 219 -21.22 1.60 -7.91
C LEU A 219 -20.44 2.32 -9.02
N CYS A 220 -19.85 3.48 -8.69
CA CYS A 220 -18.98 4.25 -9.57
C CYS A 220 -17.76 4.75 -8.79
N PHE A 221 -16.70 5.11 -9.51
CA PHE A 221 -15.45 5.62 -8.95
C PHE A 221 -15.02 6.93 -9.62
N ALA A 222 -14.18 7.68 -8.93
CA ALA A 222 -13.40 8.78 -9.50
C ALA A 222 -11.93 8.64 -9.08
N LEU A 223 -11.02 8.79 -10.04
CA LEU A 223 -9.57 8.78 -9.81
C LEU A 223 -9.03 10.20 -9.92
N VAL A 224 -8.47 10.70 -8.82
CA VAL A 224 -7.90 12.05 -8.74
C VAL A 224 -6.41 11.94 -8.52
N VAL A 225 -5.61 12.64 -9.33
CA VAL A 225 -4.18 12.81 -9.07
C VAL A 225 -4.01 13.99 -8.11
N VAL A 226 -3.39 13.73 -6.96
CA VAL A 226 -3.20 14.72 -5.89
C VAL A 226 -1.81 15.34 -5.94
N LYS A 227 -0.80 14.53 -6.25
CA LYS A 227 0.59 14.98 -6.40
C LYS A 227 1.24 14.16 -7.50
N ARG A 228 1.95 14.84 -8.41
CA ARG A 228 2.79 14.17 -9.41
C ARG A 228 4.14 13.85 -8.79
N SER A 229 4.70 12.67 -9.11
CA SER A 229 6.10 12.39 -8.81
C SER A 229 6.99 13.39 -9.58
N PRO A 230 8.06 13.91 -8.98
CA PRO A 230 9.03 14.72 -9.72
C PRO A 230 9.56 13.92 -10.93
N SER A 231 9.82 14.63 -12.04
CA SER A 231 10.48 14.03 -13.20
C SER A 231 11.86 13.49 -12.81
N ASP A 232 12.37 12.50 -13.54
CA ASP A 232 13.69 11.93 -13.29
C ASP A 232 14.78 13.04 -13.33
N ASP A 233 14.59 14.06 -14.17
CA ASP A 233 15.46 15.24 -14.27
C ASP A 233 15.48 16.14 -13.01
N GLN A 234 14.45 16.08 -12.15
CA GLN A 234 14.37 16.87 -10.91
C GLN A 234 14.87 16.10 -9.68
N GLN A 235 15.12 14.80 -9.80
CA GLN A 235 15.66 13.99 -8.70
C GLN A 235 17.17 14.20 -8.52
N GLU A 236 17.89 14.57 -9.58
CA GLU A 236 19.32 14.91 -9.53
C GLU A 236 19.56 16.25 -8.82
N GLU A 237 18.75 17.29 -9.08
CA GLU A 237 18.91 18.61 -8.44
C GLU A 237 18.56 18.66 -6.94
N GLU A 238 17.68 17.77 -6.45
CA GLU A 238 17.40 17.66 -5.00
C GLU A 238 18.48 16.85 -4.27
N GLU A 239 19.13 15.87 -4.92
CA GLU A 239 20.25 15.12 -4.32
C GLU A 239 21.52 15.97 -4.20
N ASP A 240 21.73 16.93 -5.12
CA ASP A 240 22.85 17.88 -5.06
C ASP A 240 22.65 19.00 -4.01
N LYS A 241 21.42 19.28 -3.57
CA LYS A 241 21.15 20.32 -2.55
C LYS A 241 21.23 19.82 -1.11
N GLU A 242 21.12 18.52 -0.86
CA GLU A 242 21.24 17.93 0.49
C GLU A 242 22.68 17.53 0.82
N SER A 243 23.56 17.39 -0.18
CA SER A 243 24.99 17.11 0.00
C SER A 243 25.82 18.32 0.44
N ASP A 244 25.36 19.55 0.16
CA ASP A 244 26.14 20.79 0.38
C ASP A 244 25.94 21.44 1.78
N HIS A 245 25.28 20.78 2.73
CA HIS A 245 25.07 21.32 4.09
C HIS A 245 25.59 20.43 5.23
N SER A 246 26.46 19.46 4.94
CA SER A 246 26.95 18.49 5.94
C SER A 246 28.43 18.61 6.33
N ASP A 247 29.22 19.47 5.69
CA ASP A 247 30.70 19.43 5.82
C ASP A 247 31.34 20.66 6.47
N ASP A 248 30.64 21.36 7.37
CA ASP A 248 31.28 22.40 8.21
C ASP A 248 30.96 22.21 9.70
N LYS A 249 31.53 21.17 10.32
CA LYS A 249 31.73 21.13 11.77
C LYS A 249 32.75 20.12 12.27
N VAL A 250 33.95 20.08 11.69
CA VAL A 250 35.13 19.56 12.40
C VAL A 250 36.36 20.37 12.04
N LEU A 251 36.73 21.32 12.91
CA LEU A 251 38.11 21.60 13.31
C LEU A 251 38.17 22.82 14.23
N SER A 252 38.32 22.58 15.53
CA SER A 252 39.15 23.41 16.41
C SER A 252 39.51 22.59 17.65
N ARG A 253 40.71 21.99 17.60
CA ARG A 253 41.43 21.43 18.74
C ARG A 253 41.79 22.55 19.72
N GLY A 254 41.77 22.26 21.01
CA GLY A 254 42.31 23.14 22.05
C GLY A 254 42.36 22.45 23.40
N ILE A 255 43.35 21.57 23.58
CA ILE A 255 43.74 21.05 24.90
C ILE A 255 44.34 22.21 25.71
N ARG A 256 43.84 22.45 26.94
CA ARG A 256 44.62 23.00 28.07
C ARG A 256 43.90 22.77 29.40
N PHE A 257 44.50 21.94 30.27
CA PHE A 257 44.34 22.06 31.73
C PHE A 257 45.14 23.28 32.21
N PRO A 258 44.75 23.96 33.31
CA PRO A 258 45.35 23.62 34.61
C PRO A 258 44.47 23.82 35.87
N LEU A 259 44.91 23.10 36.91
CA LEU A 259 44.84 23.33 38.36
C LEU A 259 44.21 24.64 38.87
N PHE A 260 43.22 24.54 39.77
CA PHE A 260 43.36 24.64 41.23
C PHE A 260 42.14 24.01 41.92
#